data_AF-A0A1C5G275-F1
#
_entry.id   AF-A0A1C5G275-F1
#
_cell.length_a   1.000
_cell.length_b   1.000
_cell.length_c   1.000
_cell.angle_alpha   90.00
_cell.angle_beta   90.00
_cell.angle_gamma   90.00
#
_symmetry.space_group_name_H-M   'P 1'
#
loop_
_entity.id
_entity.type
_entity.pdbx_description
1 polymer ?
#
loop_
_entity_poly.entity_id
_entity_poly.type
_entity_poly.pdbx_seq_one_letter_code
_entity_poly.pdbx_strand_id
1 'polypeptide(L)'
;EPDAARHAGPDAGHPLEPEAVRPRRPGPSRPGQAAPLAPVQQAFIDAGAVQCGFCTPGLLVAADELLERNPDPSDADIREALSGNLCRCTGYEKILDAVRLAAARTGEAV
;
A
#
# COMPACT_ATOMS: atom_id res chain seq x y z
N GLU A 1 48.02 -12.52 13.70
CA GLU A 1 47.59 -11.14 13.98
C GLU A 1 48.59 -10.15 13.41
N PRO A 2 48.24 -8.88 13.16
CA PRO A 2 46.90 -8.27 13.01
C PRO A 2 46.70 -7.87 11.51
N ASP A 3 45.89 -6.91 11.03
CA ASP A 3 44.95 -5.96 11.66
C ASP A 3 43.81 -5.51 10.71
N ALA A 4 42.77 -4.93 11.30
CA ALA A 4 41.92 -3.79 10.88
C ALA A 4 41.24 -3.64 9.49
N ALA A 5 40.00 -3.11 9.61
CA ALA A 5 39.28 -2.21 8.68
C ALA A 5 38.51 -2.88 7.51
N ARG A 6 37.19 -2.71 7.34
CA ARG A 6 36.20 -1.85 8.03
C ARG A 6 34.83 -2.50 8.14
N HIS A 7 34.13 -2.25 9.25
CA HIS A 7 32.67 -2.25 9.28
C HIS A 7 32.17 -1.08 8.41
N ALA A 8 31.37 -1.37 7.38
CA ALA A 8 30.52 -0.38 6.73
C ALA A 8 29.15 -0.40 7.42
N GLY A 9 28.71 0.74 7.95
CA GLY A 9 27.47 0.85 8.72
C GLY A 9 26.21 0.95 7.85
N PRO A 10 25.04 1.06 8.49
CA PRO A 10 23.76 1.22 7.81
C PRO A 10 23.57 2.69 7.40
N ASP A 11 23.93 3.06 6.17
CA ASP A 11 23.47 4.30 5.48
C ASP A 11 23.93 4.33 4.01
N ALA A 12 23.63 3.25 3.26
CA ALA A 12 23.73 3.29 1.79
C ALA A 12 22.52 4.05 1.24
N GLY A 13 22.57 5.38 1.34
CA GLY A 13 21.44 6.27 1.05
C GLY A 13 20.84 6.07 -0.33
N HIS A 14 19.54 5.78 -0.37
CA HIS A 14 18.73 6.04 -1.55
C HIS A 14 18.72 7.56 -1.80
N PRO A 15 18.82 8.04 -3.06
CA PRO A 15 18.62 9.45 -3.36
C PRO A 15 17.26 9.89 -2.82
N LEU A 16 17.25 11.00 -2.07
CA LEU A 16 16.02 11.61 -1.60
C LEU A 16 15.32 12.28 -2.79
N GLU A 17 14.36 11.57 -3.37
CA GLU A 17 13.38 12.17 -4.30
C GLU A 17 12.75 13.41 -3.63
N PRO A 18 12.48 14.48 -4.40
CA PRO A 18 11.94 15.73 -3.83
C PRO A 18 10.61 15.45 -3.13
N GLU A 19 10.40 16.08 -1.97
CA GLU A 19 9.28 15.81 -1.06
C GLU A 19 7.91 15.88 -1.77
N ALA A 20 7.43 14.72 -2.25
CA ALA A 20 6.10 14.59 -2.80
C ALA A 20 5.09 15.02 -1.72
N VAL A 21 4.17 15.91 -2.08
CA VAL A 21 3.19 16.49 -1.16
C VAL A 21 2.25 15.38 -0.68
N ARG A 22 2.61 14.74 0.43
CA ARG A 22 1.78 13.72 1.08
C ARG A 22 0.45 14.37 1.48
N PRO A 23 -0.70 13.80 1.09
CA PRO A 23 -1.99 14.35 1.49
C PRO A 23 -2.09 14.37 3.02
N ARG A 24 -2.70 15.43 3.57
CA ARG A 24 -2.85 15.57 5.03
C ARG A 24 -3.64 14.38 5.58
N ARG A 25 -2.97 13.59 6.43
CA ARG A 25 -3.61 12.54 7.23
C ARG A 25 -4.83 13.11 7.98
N PRO A 26 -6.00 12.45 7.97
CA PRO A 26 -7.15 12.88 8.74
C PRO A 26 -6.82 12.99 10.24
N GLY A 27 -7.45 13.95 10.93
CA GLY A 27 -7.41 14.00 12.39
C GLY A 27 -8.10 12.78 13.02
N PRO A 28 -7.83 12.49 14.31
CA PRO A 28 -8.41 11.34 14.99
C PRO A 28 -9.94 11.38 15.02
N SER A 29 -10.58 10.24 14.75
CA SER A 29 -12.03 10.06 14.78
C SER A 29 -12.61 10.37 16.17
N ARG A 30 -13.81 10.97 16.22
CA ARG A 30 -14.56 11.05 17.48
C ARG A 30 -15.09 9.67 17.90
N PRO A 31 -15.14 9.34 19.20
CA PRO A 31 -15.84 8.14 19.67
C PRO A 31 -17.28 8.10 19.15
N GLY A 32 -17.70 6.95 18.60
CA GLY A 32 -19.03 6.78 18.00
C GLY A 32 -19.18 7.34 16.58
N GLN A 33 -18.14 7.94 15.98
CA GLN A 33 -18.13 8.35 14.57
C GLN A 33 -17.08 7.54 13.81
N ALA A 34 -17.51 6.76 12.81
CA ALA A 34 -16.58 6.14 11.88
C ALA A 34 -15.87 7.26 11.08
N ALA A 35 -14.53 7.21 11.04
CA ALA A 35 -13.80 8.04 10.09
C ALA A 35 -14.10 7.55 8.66
N PRO A 36 -14.06 8.44 7.66
CA PRO A 36 -14.04 8.01 6.26
C PRO A 36 -12.84 7.08 6.04
N LEU A 37 -13.09 5.95 5.38
CA LEU A 37 -12.06 4.99 5.01
C LEU A 37 -11.17 5.58 3.91
N ALA A 38 -9.90 5.17 3.88
CA ALA A 38 -9.01 5.48 2.75
C ALA A 38 -9.56 4.83 1.46
N PRO A 39 -9.30 5.40 0.26
CA PRO A 39 -9.80 4.86 -1.00
C PRO A 39 -9.50 3.36 -1.19
N VAL A 40 -8.28 2.94 -0.83
CA VAL A 40 -7.86 1.53 -0.86
C VAL A 40 -8.64 0.65 0.11
N GLN A 41 -8.95 1.13 1.33
CA GLN A 41 -9.75 0.39 2.31
C GLN A 41 -11.18 0.17 1.82
N GLN A 42 -11.81 1.20 1.27
CA GLN A 42 -13.16 1.11 0.71
C GLN A 42 -13.17 0.20 -0.53
N ALA A 43 -12.17 0.29 -1.40
CA ALA A 43 -12.08 -0.56 -2.59
C ALA A 43 -11.92 -2.05 -2.24
N PHE A 44 -11.18 -2.39 -1.18
CA PHE A 44 -11.07 -3.77 -0.69
C PHE A 44 -12.41 -4.34 -0.17
N ILE A 45 -13.26 -3.49 0.41
CA ILE A 45 -14.62 -3.87 0.82
C ILE A 45 -15.48 -4.10 -0.44
N ASP A 46 -15.53 -3.12 -1.33
CA ASP A 46 -16.42 -3.12 -2.49
C ASP A 46 -16.11 -4.23 -3.50
N ALA A 47 -14.82 -4.57 -3.67
CA ALA A 47 -14.38 -5.66 -4.54
C ALA A 47 -14.53 -7.07 -3.91
N GLY A 48 -14.84 -7.16 -2.61
CA GLY A 48 -14.86 -8.44 -1.89
C GLY A 48 -13.46 -9.04 -1.67
N ALA A 49 -12.43 -8.20 -1.50
CA ALA A 49 -11.04 -8.62 -1.34
C ALA A 49 -10.71 -9.20 0.05
N VAL A 50 -11.70 -9.29 0.95
CA VAL A 50 -11.53 -9.71 2.35
C VAL A 50 -12.37 -10.95 2.64
N GLN A 51 -11.71 -12.02 3.09
CA GLN A 51 -12.37 -13.22 3.64
C GLN A 51 -12.00 -13.39 5.13
N CYS A 52 -10.92 -14.11 5.44
CA CYS A 52 -10.48 -14.32 6.83
C CYS A 52 -9.85 -13.08 7.50
N GLY A 53 -9.62 -11.99 6.75
CA GLY A 53 -9.03 -10.73 7.23
C GLY A 53 -7.52 -10.75 7.52
N PHE A 54 -6.90 -11.92 7.75
CA PHE A 54 -5.54 -12.01 8.30
C PHE A 54 -4.46 -11.31 7.47
N CYS A 55 -4.47 -11.46 6.14
CA CYS A 55 -3.52 -10.81 5.23
C CYS A 55 -3.87 -9.34 4.92
N THR A 56 -5.08 -8.88 5.26
CA THR A 56 -5.61 -7.58 4.82
C THR A 56 -4.77 -6.39 5.30
N PRO A 57 -4.23 -6.33 6.54
CA PRO A 57 -3.40 -5.19 6.96
C PRO A 57 -2.15 -4.99 6.10
N GLY A 58 -1.42 -6.06 5.75
CA GLY A 58 -0.22 -5.99 4.92
C GLY A 58 -0.54 -5.61 3.46
N LEU A 59 -1.60 -6.21 2.91
CA LEU A 59 -2.10 -5.89 1.57
C LEU A 59 -2.53 -4.43 1.42
N LEU A 60 -3.24 -3.89 2.42
CA LEU A 60 -3.67 -2.49 2.40
C LEU A 60 -2.48 -1.54 2.40
N VAL A 61 -1.46 -1.77 3.25
CA VAL A 61 -0.27 -0.91 3.32
C VAL A 61 0.54 -0.98 2.01
N ALA A 62 0.74 -2.16 1.43
CA ALA A 62 1.47 -2.32 0.18
C ALA A 62 0.71 -1.73 -1.03
N ALA A 63 -0.62 -1.83 -1.05
CA ALA A 63 -1.45 -1.21 -2.08
C ALA A 63 -1.49 0.32 -1.97
N ASP A 64 -1.57 0.87 -0.76
CA ASP A 64 -1.53 2.31 -0.49
C ASP A 64 -0.18 2.90 -0.96
N GLU A 65 0.94 2.25 -0.61
CA GLU A 65 2.31 2.67 -0.96
C GLU A 65 2.66 2.45 -2.45
N LEU A 66 2.02 1.50 -3.12
CA LEU A 66 2.03 1.41 -4.59
C LEU A 66 1.33 2.63 -5.20
N LEU A 67 0.10 2.94 -4.76
CA LEU A 67 -0.74 3.99 -5.35
C LEU A 67 -0.24 5.41 -5.04
N GLU A 68 0.44 5.63 -3.91
CA GLU A 68 1.16 6.89 -3.63
C GLU A 68 2.27 7.18 -4.66
N ARG A 69 2.88 6.13 -5.25
CA ARG A 69 4.03 6.26 -6.19
C ARG A 69 3.65 6.08 -7.65
N ASN A 70 2.67 5.23 -7.93
CA ASN A 70 2.15 4.95 -9.26
C ASN A 70 0.61 4.95 -9.21
N PRO A 71 -0.04 6.09 -9.52
CA PRO A 71 -1.50 6.20 -9.46
C PRO A 71 -2.26 5.39 -10.52
N ASP A 72 -1.60 4.94 -11.59
CA ASP A 72 -2.17 4.09 -12.66
C ASP A 72 -1.29 2.84 -12.86
N PRO A 73 -1.27 1.91 -11.89
CA PRO A 73 -0.36 0.78 -11.90
C PRO A 73 -0.85 -0.32 -12.85
N SER A 74 0.08 -0.88 -13.62
CA SER A 74 -0.25 -2.03 -14.47
C SER A 74 -0.50 -3.29 -13.64
N ASP A 75 -1.15 -4.26 -14.26
CA ASP A 75 -1.40 -5.59 -13.69
C ASP A 75 -0.11 -6.31 -13.24
N ALA A 76 1.05 -5.97 -13.83
CA ALA A 76 2.35 -6.49 -13.41
C ALA A 76 2.86 -5.78 -12.14
N ASP A 77 2.75 -4.45 -12.10
CA ASP A 77 3.19 -3.62 -10.95
C ASP A 77 2.43 -3.99 -9.68
N ILE A 78 1.11 -4.21 -9.79
CA ILE A 78 0.27 -4.65 -8.66
C ILE A 78 0.73 -6.02 -8.15
N ARG A 79 1.03 -6.98 -9.04
CA ARG A 79 1.48 -8.32 -8.63
C ARG A 79 2.85 -8.30 -7.97
N GLU A 80 3.78 -7.47 -8.46
CA GLU A 80 5.11 -7.33 -7.88
C GLU A 80 5.05 -6.67 -6.49
N ALA A 81 4.35 -5.54 -6.36
CA ALA A 81 4.19 -4.82 -5.09
C ALA A 81 3.51 -5.68 -4.00
N LEU A 82 2.60 -6.58 -4.39
CA LEU A 82 1.90 -7.47 -3.46
C LEU A 82 2.57 -8.83 -3.27
N SER A 83 3.68 -9.12 -3.95
CA SER A 83 4.36 -10.44 -3.92
C SER A 83 4.76 -10.91 -2.52
N GLY A 84 5.14 -9.98 -1.62
CA GLY A 84 5.46 -10.26 -0.22
C GLY A 84 4.25 -10.54 0.69
N ASN A 85 3.01 -10.34 0.21
CA ASN A 85 1.80 -10.44 1.00
C ASN A 85 1.01 -11.73 0.71
N LEU A 86 1.31 -12.79 1.46
CA LEU A 86 0.68 -14.10 1.24
C LEU A 86 -0.79 -14.14 1.67
N CYS A 87 -1.69 -14.45 0.72
CA CYS A 87 -3.10 -14.74 0.97
C CYS A 87 -3.43 -16.20 0.66
N ARG A 88 -4.17 -16.87 1.56
CA ARG A 88 -4.64 -18.26 1.36
C ARG A 88 -6.12 -18.38 0.97
N CYS A 89 -6.90 -17.30 1.10
CA CYS A 89 -8.36 -17.37 1.00
C CYS A 89 -8.92 -16.80 -0.32
N THR A 90 -8.38 -15.68 -0.81
CA THR A 90 -8.99 -14.94 -1.95
C THR A 90 -8.60 -15.45 -3.33
N GLY A 91 -7.47 -16.13 -3.47
CA GLY A 91 -6.90 -16.44 -4.78
C GLY A 91 -6.39 -15.22 -5.57
N TYR A 92 -6.12 -14.10 -4.86
CA TYR A 92 -5.58 -12.83 -5.38
C TYR A 92 -6.43 -12.02 -6.37
N GLU A 93 -7.27 -12.61 -7.22
CA GLU A 93 -8.01 -11.81 -8.23
C GLU A 93 -8.85 -10.67 -7.62
N LYS A 94 -9.55 -10.92 -6.50
CA LYS A 94 -10.30 -9.84 -5.81
C LYS A 94 -9.43 -8.78 -5.13
N ILE A 95 -8.17 -9.10 -4.85
CA ILE A 95 -7.19 -8.12 -4.37
C ILE A 95 -6.73 -7.25 -5.56
N LEU A 96 -6.47 -7.83 -6.72
CA LEU A 96 -6.15 -7.07 -7.94
C LEU A 96 -7.30 -6.14 -8.35
N ASP A 97 -8.53 -6.64 -8.35
CA ASP A 97 -9.75 -5.83 -8.58
C ASP A 97 -9.82 -4.63 -7.62
N ALA A 98 -9.51 -4.83 -6.34
CA ALA A 98 -9.53 -3.76 -5.34
C ALA A 98 -8.47 -2.69 -5.58
N VAL A 99 -7.24 -3.06 -6.00
CA VAL A 99 -6.19 -2.08 -6.30
C VAL A 99 -6.53 -1.27 -7.55
N ARG A 100 -7.03 -1.92 -8.61
CA ARG A 100 -7.52 -1.22 -9.82
C ARG A 100 -8.67 -0.24 -9.49
N LEU A 101 -9.60 -0.65 -8.63
CA LEU A 101 -10.71 0.20 -8.18
C LEU A 101 -10.22 1.38 -7.32
N ALA A 102 -9.19 1.19 -6.50
CA ALA A 102 -8.57 2.26 -5.72
C ALA A 102 -7.81 3.26 -6.59
N ALA A 103 -7.08 2.78 -7.61
CA ALA A 103 -6.43 3.61 -8.62
C ALA A 103 -7.43 4.53 -9.33
N ALA A 104 -8.49 3.96 -9.91
CA ALA A 104 -9.54 4.72 -10.60
C ALA A 104 -10.14 5.83 -9.72
N ARG A 105 -10.49 5.51 -8.46
CA ARG A 105 -11.05 6.46 -7.49
C ARG A 105 -10.08 7.57 -7.06
N THR A 106 -8.77 7.33 -7.19
CA THR A 106 -7.74 8.31 -6.87
C THR A 106 -7.53 9.26 -8.05
N GLY A 107 -7.65 8.77 -9.30
CA GLY A 107 -7.63 9.59 -10.52
C GLY A 107 -8.86 10.49 -10.71
N GLU A 108 -10.03 10.10 -10.18
CA GLU A 108 -11.28 10.88 -10.25
C GLU A 108 -11.31 12.11 -9.31
N ALA A 109 -10.32 12.29 -8.44
CA ALA A 109 -10.30 13.30 -7.38
C ALA A 109 -9.58 14.63 -7.74
N VAL A 110 -9.47 14.95 -9.04
CA VAL A 110 -8.74 16.12 -9.60
C VAL A 110 -9.70 17.15 -10.20
#